data_AF-A0A1H9MFU6-F1
#
_entry.id   AF-A0A1H9MFU6-F1
#
_cell.length_a   1.000
_cell.length_b   1.000
_cell.length_c   1.000
_cell.angle_alpha   90.00
_cell.angle_beta   90.00
_cell.angle_gamma   90.00
#
_symmetry.space_group_name_H-M   'P 1'
#
loop_
_entity.id
_entity.type
_entity.pdbx_description
1 polymer ?
#
loop_
_entity_poly.entity_id
_entity_poly.type
_entity_poly.pdbx_seq_one_letter_code
_entity_poly.pdbx_strand_id
1 'polypeptide(L)'
;MKERDFEIRGPVIGSNVGTSGRARTGDVHIGRIQDVSAVLRLLDELREDLSAAEAPASTIEAVDDLRAEARKPKPSRDVTGHLIDKLAGRGLGEQMQDLAKAFDALF
;
A
#
# COMPACT_ATOMS: atom_id res chain seq x y z
N MET A 1 48.74 23.65 29.12
CA MET A 1 48.24 22.27 29.34
C MET A 1 46.73 22.29 29.22
N LYS A 2 46.14 21.20 28.69
CA LYS A 2 44.70 20.93 28.49
C LYS A 2 43.92 21.11 29.82
N GLU A 3 42.61 21.34 29.87
CA GLU A 3 41.54 20.39 29.54
C GLU A 3 40.17 21.08 29.32
N ARG A 4 39.28 20.35 28.66
CA ARG A 4 37.97 20.76 28.15
C ARG A 4 36.88 20.24 29.09
N ASP A 5 35.88 21.07 29.38
CA ASP A 5 34.55 20.62 29.83
C ASP A 5 33.48 21.33 28.99
N PHE A 6 32.60 20.53 28.37
CA PHE A 6 31.45 20.98 27.60
C PHE A 6 30.18 20.57 28.35
N GLU A 7 29.40 21.54 28.83
CA GLU A 7 27.97 21.37 29.06
C GLU A 7 27.23 22.58 28.48
N ILE A 8 26.40 22.30 27.47
CA ILE A 8 25.64 23.28 26.69
C ILE A 8 24.47 23.78 27.55
N ARG A 9 24.56 25.05 27.99
CA ARG A 9 23.42 25.80 28.53
C ARG A 9 22.60 26.38 27.37
N GLY A 10 21.38 25.90 27.19
CA GLY A 10 20.35 26.54 26.38
C GLY A 10 19.16 26.95 27.26
N PRO A 11 18.71 28.22 27.24
CA PRO A 11 17.64 28.70 28.11
C PRO A 11 16.24 28.48 27.51
N VAL A 12 15.33 28.04 28.38
CA VAL A 12 13.89 28.36 28.50
C VAL A 12 13.18 28.92 27.25
N ILE A 13 12.28 28.15 26.64
CA ILE A 13 11.16 28.70 25.86
C ILE A 13 9.84 28.19 26.44
N GLY A 14 9.22 29.06 27.22
CA GLY A 14 7.80 29.02 27.52
C GLY A 14 6.99 29.63 26.38
N SER A 15 5.94 28.91 26.01
CA SER A 15 4.63 29.33 25.49
C SER A 15 4.52 30.67 24.73
N ASN A 16 4.36 30.54 23.41
CA ASN A 16 3.27 31.10 22.58
C ASN A 16 3.78 31.34 21.17
N VAL A 17 4.02 30.24 20.45
CA VAL A 17 4.16 30.28 19.00
C VAL A 17 2.76 30.14 18.40
N GLY A 18 2.24 31.22 17.85
CA GLY A 18 1.25 31.14 16.80
C GLY A 18 1.88 30.44 15.58
N THR A 19 1.37 29.26 15.24
CA THR A 19 1.50 28.63 13.92
C THR A 19 0.05 28.45 13.44
N SER A 20 -0.40 28.97 12.30
CA SER A 20 0.10 28.79 10.94
C SER A 20 0.49 27.35 10.68
N GLY A 21 -0.51 26.52 10.38
CA GLY A 21 -0.33 25.33 9.57
C GLY A 21 -0.83 24.02 10.17
N ARG A 22 -1.52 23.27 9.31
CA ARG A 22 -1.55 21.79 9.26
C ARG A 22 -2.61 21.10 10.12
N ALA A 23 -3.86 21.23 9.69
CA ALA A 23 -4.84 20.18 9.91
C ALA A 23 -4.52 18.96 9.01
N ARG A 24 -4.35 17.80 9.67
CA ARG A 24 -4.68 16.44 9.20
C ARG A 24 -3.86 15.81 8.07
N THR A 25 -2.67 15.29 8.40
CA THR A 25 -1.95 14.27 7.61
C THR A 25 -2.04 12.86 8.25
N GLY A 26 -2.63 12.71 9.44
CA GLY A 26 -2.67 11.43 10.17
C GLY A 26 -3.70 10.41 9.66
N ASP A 27 -4.97 10.81 9.47
CA ASP A 27 -6.06 9.87 9.17
C ASP A 27 -6.02 9.28 7.75
N VAL A 28 -5.63 10.07 6.75
CA VAL A 28 -5.60 9.65 5.35
C VAL A 28 -4.56 8.54 5.10
N HIS A 29 -3.47 8.54 5.86
CA HIS A 29 -2.43 7.52 5.73
C HIS A 29 -2.83 6.21 6.40
N ILE A 30 -3.54 6.24 7.53
CA ILE A 30 -3.94 5.02 8.24
C ILE A 30 -4.98 4.24 7.44
N GLY A 31 -6.01 4.93 6.89
CA GLY A 31 -7.01 4.29 6.02
C GLY A 31 -6.37 3.64 4.80
N ARG A 32 -5.58 4.43 4.05
CA ARG A 32 -4.87 3.94 2.87
C ARG A 32 -3.94 2.75 3.16
N ILE A 33 -3.26 2.73 4.31
CA ILE A 33 -2.40 1.60 4.70
C ILE A 33 -3.23 0.35 4.98
N GLN A 34 -4.41 0.49 5.60
CA GLN A 34 -5.33 -0.63 5.82
C GLN A 34 -5.87 -1.17 4.49
N ASP A 35 -6.26 -0.28 3.57
CA ASP A 35 -6.78 -0.66 2.24
C ASP A 35 -5.70 -1.37 1.41
N VAL A 36 -4.47 -0.86 1.41
CA VAL A 36 -3.32 -1.52 0.74
C VAL A 36 -3.05 -2.88 1.38
N SER A 37 -3.10 -3.00 2.70
CA SER A 37 -2.87 -4.27 3.40
C SER A 37 -3.94 -5.31 3.06
N ALA A 38 -5.20 -4.89 2.95
CA ALA A 38 -6.30 -5.77 2.53
C ALA A 38 -6.10 -6.29 1.10
N VAL A 39 -5.74 -5.40 0.16
CA VAL A 39 -5.44 -5.79 -1.23
C VAL A 39 -4.26 -6.76 -1.30
N LEU A 40 -3.16 -6.46 -0.59
CA LEU A 40 -1.99 -7.33 -0.58
C LEU A 40 -2.29 -8.72 -0.02
N ARG A 41 -3.14 -8.80 1.01
CA ARG A 41 -3.58 -10.07 1.57
C ARG A 41 -4.35 -10.92 0.56
N LEU A 42 -5.33 -10.34 -0.13
CA LEU A 42 -6.09 -11.05 -1.17
C LEU A 42 -5.20 -11.53 -2.32
N LEU A 43 -4.19 -10.73 -2.69
CA LEU A 43 -3.21 -11.11 -3.71
C LEU A 43 -2.27 -12.23 -3.25
N ASP A 44 -1.86 -12.23 -1.97
CA ASP A 44 -1.03 -13.29 -1.40
C ASP A 44 -1.82 -14.62 -1.33
N GLU A 45 -3.08 -14.58 -0.86
CA GLU A 45 -3.99 -15.75 -0.86
C GLU A 45 -4.21 -16.30 -2.28
N LEU A 46 -4.50 -15.42 -3.25
CA LEU A 46 -4.66 -15.81 -4.65
C LEU A 46 -3.39 -16.42 -5.23
N ARG A 47 -2.22 -15.88 -4.90
CA ARG A 47 -0.93 -16.39 -5.38
C ARG A 47 -0.65 -17.79 -4.83
N GLU A 48 -0.99 -18.04 -3.57
CA GLU A 48 -0.88 -19.35 -2.94
C GLU A 48 -1.80 -20.38 -3.62
N ASP A 49 -3.07 -20.03 -3.83
CA ASP A 49 -4.03 -20.88 -4.53
C ASP A 49 -3.56 -21.24 -5.95
N LEU A 50 -3.08 -20.25 -6.71
CA LEU A 50 -2.55 -20.44 -8.06
C LEU A 50 -1.28 -21.30 -8.06
N SER A 51 -0.42 -21.13 -7.06
CA SER A 51 0.80 -21.95 -6.93
C SER A 51 0.45 -23.40 -6.59
N ALA A 52 -0.54 -23.63 -5.72
CA ALA A 52 -1.02 -24.96 -5.37
C ALA A 52 -1.74 -25.66 -6.54
N ALA A 53 -2.42 -24.88 -7.39
CA ALA A 53 -3.10 -25.37 -8.60
C ALA A 53 -2.16 -25.55 -9.81
N GLU A 54 -0.85 -25.36 -9.64
CA GLU A 54 0.15 -25.38 -10.74
C GLU A 54 -0.26 -24.48 -11.92
N ALA A 55 -0.83 -23.31 -11.61
CA ALA A 55 -1.29 -22.37 -12.62
C ALA A 55 -0.14 -21.91 -13.53
N PRO A 56 -0.43 -21.50 -14.77
CA PRO A 56 0.59 -21.00 -15.68
C PRO A 56 1.40 -19.86 -15.06
N ALA A 57 2.71 -19.84 -15.28
CA ALA A 57 3.60 -18.79 -14.77
C ALA A 57 3.10 -17.38 -15.13
N SER A 58 2.53 -17.21 -16.33
CA SER A 58 1.94 -15.94 -16.79
C SER A 58 0.77 -15.43 -15.93
N THR A 59 0.09 -16.33 -15.22
CA THR A 59 -1.02 -16.00 -14.30
C THR A 59 -0.46 -15.55 -12.96
N ILE A 60 0.58 -16.23 -12.45
CA ILE A 60 1.30 -15.83 -11.24
C ILE A 60 1.96 -14.45 -11.45
N GLU A 61 2.58 -14.23 -12.60
CA GLU A 61 3.16 -12.93 -12.98
C GLU A 61 2.10 -11.80 -12.97
N ALA A 62 0.89 -12.06 -13.47
CA ALA A 62 -0.18 -11.06 -13.44
C ALA A 62 -0.63 -10.69 -12.01
N VAL A 63 -0.56 -11.64 -11.07
CA VAL A 63 -0.82 -11.38 -9.64
C VAL A 63 0.33 -10.59 -9.02
N ASP A 64 1.59 -10.94 -9.35
CA ASP A 64 2.76 -10.20 -8.89
C ASP A 64 2.77 -8.75 -9.43
N ASP A 65 2.31 -8.53 -10.67
CA ASP A 65 2.12 -7.21 -11.27
C ASP A 65 1.05 -6.39 -10.52
N LEU A 66 -0.09 -7.00 -10.16
CA LEU A 66 -1.11 -6.35 -9.34
C LEU A 66 -0.57 -5.98 -7.96
N ARG A 67 0.28 -6.83 -7.38
CA ARG A 67 0.94 -6.57 -6.10
C ARG A 67 1.87 -5.37 -6.19
N ALA A 68 2.62 -5.25 -7.28
CA ALA A 68 3.46 -4.09 -7.54
C ALA A 68 2.62 -2.82 -7.75
N GLU A 69 1.50 -2.91 -8.46
CA GLU A 69 0.57 -1.80 -8.69
C GLU A 69 -0.03 -1.28 -7.37
N ALA A 70 -0.53 -2.18 -6.51
CA ALA A 70 -1.12 -1.83 -5.21
C ALA A 70 -0.16 -1.09 -4.26
N ARG A 71 1.16 -1.32 -4.41
CA ARG A 71 2.20 -0.67 -3.60
C ARG A 71 2.56 0.73 -4.10
N LYS A 72 2.08 1.15 -5.27
CA LYS A 72 2.40 2.47 -5.80
C LYS A 72 1.76 3.56 -4.95
N PRO A 73 2.44 4.72 -4.79
CA PRO A 73 1.83 5.90 -4.16
C PRO A 73 0.56 6.38 -4.87
N LYS A 74 0.41 6.05 -6.15
CA LYS A 74 -0.78 6.29 -6.97
C LYS A 74 -0.99 5.11 -7.92
N PRO A 75 -1.80 4.10 -7.55
CA PRO A 75 -2.12 2.98 -8.43
C PRO A 75 -2.95 3.47 -9.62
N SER A 76 -2.80 2.81 -10.76
CA SER A 76 -3.51 3.11 -12.00
C SER A 76 -4.71 2.19 -12.18
N ARG A 77 -5.91 2.79 -12.27
CA ARG A 77 -7.17 2.05 -12.47
C ARG A 77 -7.18 1.28 -13.78
N ASP A 78 -6.61 1.84 -14.84
CA ASP A 78 -6.56 1.20 -16.15
C ASP A 78 -5.67 -0.04 -16.14
N VAL A 79 -4.51 0.03 -15.46
CA VAL A 79 -3.57 -1.09 -15.33
C VAL A 79 -4.17 -2.20 -14.46
N THR A 80 -4.75 -1.83 -13.32
CA THR A 80 -5.45 -2.77 -12.43
C THR A 80 -6.60 -3.46 -13.16
N GLY A 81 -7.45 -2.71 -13.87
CA GLY A 81 -8.57 -3.29 -14.62
C GLY A 81 -8.10 -4.29 -15.67
N HIS A 82 -7.07 -3.93 -16.45
CA HIS A 82 -6.49 -4.83 -17.44
C HIS A 82 -5.96 -6.15 -16.85
N LEU A 83 -5.27 -6.07 -15.70
CA LEU A 83 -4.73 -7.26 -15.02
C LEU A 83 -5.84 -8.12 -14.40
N ILE A 84 -6.87 -7.51 -13.82
CA ILE A 84 -8.04 -8.23 -13.29
C ILE A 84 -8.80 -8.93 -14.42
N ASP A 85 -9.03 -8.28 -15.56
CA ASP A 85 -9.68 -8.89 -16.71
C ASP A 85 -8.89 -10.09 -17.26
N LYS A 86 -7.56 -9.96 -17.31
CA LYS A 86 -6.65 -11.04 -17.72
C LYS A 86 -6.75 -12.25 -16.80
N LEU A 87 -6.90 -12.04 -15.50
CA LEU A 87 -7.08 -13.09 -14.50
C LEU A 87 -8.51 -13.67 -14.50
N ALA A 88 -9.53 -12.85 -14.70
CA ALA A 88 -10.93 -13.28 -14.80
C ALA A 88 -11.14 -14.25 -15.97
N GLY A 89 -10.48 -14.00 -17.10
CA GLY A 89 -10.46 -14.92 -18.25
C GLY A 89 -9.85 -16.30 -17.97
N ARG A 90 -9.30 -16.55 -16.77
CA ARG A 90 -8.71 -17.83 -16.34
C ARG A 90 -9.59 -18.62 -15.35
N GLY A 91 -10.81 -18.16 -15.08
CA GLY A 91 -11.78 -18.88 -14.23
C GLY A 91 -11.78 -18.46 -12.75
N LEU A 92 -11.10 -17.37 -12.39
CA LEU A 92 -10.99 -16.86 -11.00
C LEU A 92 -12.16 -15.94 -10.59
N GLY A 93 -13.36 -16.18 -11.14
CA GLY A 93 -14.44 -15.19 -11.21
C GLY A 93 -14.84 -14.52 -9.89
N GLU A 94 -15.06 -15.30 -8.82
CA GLU A 94 -15.48 -14.74 -7.52
C GLU A 94 -14.32 -13.99 -6.83
N GLN A 95 -13.13 -14.57 -6.81
CA GLN A 95 -11.92 -13.93 -6.26
C GLN A 95 -11.60 -12.62 -6.98
N MET A 96 -11.86 -12.53 -8.30
CA MET A 96 -11.65 -11.30 -9.08
C MET A 96 -12.63 -10.19 -8.72
N GLN A 97 -13.87 -10.51 -8.36
CA GLN A 97 -14.82 -9.49 -7.92
C GLN A 97 -14.41 -8.87 -6.59
N ASP A 98 -13.96 -9.70 -5.64
CA ASP A 98 -13.52 -9.20 -4.34
C ASP A 98 -12.21 -8.43 -4.44
N LEU A 99 -11.31 -8.88 -5.31
CA LEU A 99 -10.08 -8.14 -5.63
C LEU A 99 -10.39 -6.78 -6.28
N ALA A 100 -11.33 -6.73 -7.23
CA ALA A 100 -11.75 -5.48 -7.86
C ALA A 100 -12.34 -4.47 -6.86
N LYS A 101 -13.21 -4.93 -5.94
CA LYS A 101 -13.76 -4.10 -4.87
C LYS A 101 -12.65 -3.57 -3.94
N ALA A 102 -11.67 -4.41 -3.62
CA ALA A 102 -10.57 -4.00 -2.76
C ALA A 102 -9.67 -2.95 -3.45
N PHE A 103 -9.45 -3.06 -4.76
CA PHE A 103 -8.74 -2.05 -5.53
C PHE A 103 -9.52 -0.74 -5.70
N ASP A 104 -10.85 -0.78 -5.78
CA ASP A 104 -11.68 0.44 -5.81
C ASP A 104 -11.49 1.31 -4.55
N ALA A 105 -11.12 0.72 -3.41
CA ALA A 105 -10.76 1.49 -2.20
C ALA A 105 -9.40 2.18 -2.28
N LEU A 106 -8.54 1.83 -3.26
CA LEU A 106 -7.22 2.43 -3.44
C LEU A 106 -7.19 3.66 -4.38
N PHE A 107 -8.28 3.89 -5.12
CA PHE A 107 -8.43 5.00 -6.09
C PHE A 107 -9.13 6.21 -5.46
#